data_AF-A0A357L3W1-F1
#
_entry.id   AF-A0A357L3W1-F1
#
_cell.length_a   1.000
_cell.length_b   1.000
_cell.length_c   1.000
_cell.angle_alpha   90.00
_cell.angle_beta   90.00
_cell.angle_gamma   90.00
#
_symmetry.space_group_name_H-M   'P 1'
#
loop_
_entity.id
_entity.type
_entity.pdbx_description
1 polymer ?
#
loop_
_entity_poly.entity_id
_entity_poly.type
_entity_poly.pdbx_seq_one_letter_code
_entity_poly.pdbx_strand_id
1 'polypeptide(L)'
;MTKKAKAIYLKAYPQGLPRPDDFVLRTVDVGPVGDGEALLRTVWMSVDPYMRGRMRADIKSYIPPFSLSEPLDGGAVSEVVESRHPGFQKGDYVVAFQGGWKEYSVAGGAGLQKVDPRLAP
;
A
#
# COMPACT_ATOMS: atom_id res chain seq x y z
N MET A 1 4.09 -15.87 -15.94
CA MET A 1 2.97 -14.94 -16.21
C MET A 1 2.97 -13.89 -15.12
N THR A 2 2.92 -12.60 -15.47
CA THR A 2 2.86 -11.51 -14.49
C THR A 2 1.49 -11.50 -13.85
N LYS A 3 1.42 -11.56 -12.52
CA LYS A 3 0.16 -11.49 -11.77
C LYS A 3 -0.42 -10.08 -11.93
N LYS A 4 -1.73 -9.97 -12.18
CA LYS A 4 -2.45 -8.68 -12.22
C LYS A 4 -3.19 -8.47 -10.91
N ALA A 5 -3.29 -7.22 -10.48
CA ALA A 5 -3.93 -6.81 -9.24
C ALA A 5 -4.61 -5.45 -9.42
N LYS A 6 -5.54 -5.12 -8.52
CA LYS A 6 -6.18 -3.81 -8.49
C LYS A 6 -5.42 -2.85 -7.57
N ALA A 7 -5.39 -1.59 -7.96
CA ALA A 7 -4.86 -0.50 -7.17
C ALA A 7 -5.67 0.78 -7.40
N ILE A 8 -5.81 1.59 -6.36
CA ILE A 8 -6.46 2.89 -6.44
C ILE A 8 -5.41 3.95 -6.76
N TYR A 9 -5.74 4.80 -7.72
CA TYR A 9 -4.95 5.95 -8.11
C TYR A 9 -5.73 7.22 -7.84
N LEU A 10 -5.00 8.31 -7.63
CA LEU A 10 -5.57 9.63 -7.74
C LEU A 10 -5.69 10.00 -9.22
N LYS A 11 -6.90 10.31 -9.69
CA LYS A 11 -7.18 10.77 -11.05
C LYS A 11 -6.90 12.26 -11.19
N ALA A 12 -7.21 13.04 -10.16
CA ALA A 12 -6.92 14.47 -10.06
C ALA A 12 -6.81 14.89 -8.58
N TYR A 13 -6.12 15.99 -8.31
CA TYR A 13 -6.06 16.53 -6.95
C TYR A 13 -7.43 17.14 -6.56
N PRO A 14 -8.07 16.68 -5.47
CA PRO A 14 -9.37 17.17 -5.06
C PRO A 14 -9.36 18.65 -4.67
N GLN A 15 -10.36 19.39 -5.16
CA GLN A 15 -10.67 20.73 -4.70
C GLN A 15 -11.68 20.64 -3.54
N GLY A 16 -11.25 21.03 -2.33
CA GLY A 16 -12.07 20.85 -1.12
C GLY A 16 -12.06 19.40 -0.61
N LEU A 17 -13.23 18.82 -0.37
CA LEU A 17 -13.38 17.43 0.08
C LEU A 17 -13.18 16.45 -1.08
N PRO A 18 -12.47 15.31 -0.88
CA PRO A 18 -12.37 14.26 -1.88
C PRO A 18 -13.74 13.70 -2.26
N ARG A 19 -13.93 13.44 -3.55
CA ARG A 19 -15.11 12.82 -4.13
C ARG A 19 -14.72 11.51 -4.81
N PRO A 20 -15.67 10.57 -5.01
CA PRO A 20 -15.39 9.32 -5.71
C PRO A 20 -14.69 9.52 -7.07
N ASP A 21 -15.09 10.55 -7.82
CA ASP A 21 -14.54 10.86 -9.16
C ASP A 21 -13.09 11.36 -9.16
N ASP A 22 -12.54 11.72 -8.00
CA ASP A 22 -11.12 12.07 -7.86
C ASP A 22 -10.23 10.80 -7.88
N PHE A 23 -10.82 9.62 -7.76
CA PHE A 23 -10.12 8.35 -7.70
C PHE A 23 -10.42 7.48 -8.92
N VAL A 24 -9.50 6.56 -9.22
CA VAL A 24 -9.72 5.55 -10.24
C VAL A 24 -9.11 4.23 -9.82
N LEU A 25 -9.89 3.16 -9.95
CA LEU A 25 -9.43 1.79 -9.80
C LEU A 25 -8.75 1.36 -11.10
N ARG A 26 -7.49 0.92 -11.02
CA ARG A 26 -6.74 0.40 -12.17
C ARG A 26 -6.29 -1.03 -11.91
N THR A 27 -6.16 -1.79 -12.98
CA THR A 27 -5.46 -3.08 -12.95
C THR A 27 -3.99 -2.86 -13.29
N VAL A 28 -3.11 -3.34 -12.43
CA VAL A 28 -1.65 -3.17 -12.49
C VAL A 28 -0.95 -4.52 -12.47
N ASP A 29 0.26 -4.54 -13.00
CA ASP A 29 1.16 -5.68 -12.84
C ASP A 29 1.73 -5.73 -11.42
N VAL A 30 1.72 -6.93 -10.83
CA VAL A 30 2.47 -7.23 -9.61
C VAL A 30 3.89 -7.59 -10.03
N GLY A 31 4.84 -6.77 -9.61
CA GLY A 31 6.27 -7.00 -9.86
C GLY A 31 6.79 -8.29 -9.22
N PRO A 32 7.94 -8.80 -9.68
CA PRO A 32 8.59 -9.96 -9.07
C PRO A 32 9.08 -9.65 -7.65
N VAL A 33 9.27 -10.69 -6.84
CA VAL A 33 9.89 -10.58 -5.51
C VAL A 33 11.41 -10.71 -5.65
N GLY A 34 12.13 -9.66 -5.31
CA GLY A 34 13.59 -9.62 -5.26
C GLY A 34 14.18 -10.23 -3.99
N ASP A 35 15.50 -10.36 -3.95
CA ASP A 35 16.21 -10.81 -2.74
C ASP A 35 16.01 -9.83 -1.60
N GLY A 36 15.71 -10.35 -0.41
CA GLY A 36 15.37 -9.50 0.74
C GLY A 36 13.98 -8.87 0.64
N GLU A 37 13.13 -9.27 -0.29
CA GLU A 37 11.76 -8.75 -0.38
C GLU A 37 10.70 -9.81 -0.05
N ALA A 38 9.49 -9.34 0.26
CA ALA A 38 8.30 -10.15 0.41
C ALA A 38 7.14 -9.55 -0.38
N LEU A 39 6.34 -10.42 -1.00
CA LEU A 39 5.06 -10.06 -1.59
C LEU A 39 3.98 -10.11 -0.52
N LEU A 40 3.31 -8.97 -0.34
CA LEU A 40 2.24 -8.79 0.62
C LEU A 40 0.91 -8.74 -0.12
N ARG A 41 -0.11 -9.40 0.42
CA ARG A 41 -1.52 -9.28 0.03
C ARG A 41 -2.22 -8.42 1.07
N THR A 42 -2.75 -7.28 0.66
CA THR A 42 -3.46 -6.39 1.58
C THR A 42 -4.77 -7.05 2.04
N VAL A 43 -5.00 -7.04 3.35
CA VAL A 43 -6.21 -7.55 4.01
C VAL A 43 -7.05 -6.39 4.55
N TRP A 44 -6.38 -5.42 5.16
CA TRP A 44 -6.98 -4.17 5.64
C TRP A 44 -6.14 -2.99 5.19
N MET A 45 -6.79 -1.88 4.87
CA MET A 45 -6.13 -0.61 4.56
C MET A 45 -6.51 0.44 5.61
N SER A 46 -5.54 1.27 5.98
CA SER A 46 -5.78 2.45 6.80
C SER A 46 -6.27 3.61 5.94
N VAL A 47 -7.19 4.39 6.49
CA VAL A 47 -7.72 5.61 5.88
C VAL A 47 -7.60 6.72 6.91
N ASP A 48 -6.60 7.58 6.73
CA ASP A 48 -6.18 8.53 7.75
C ASP A 48 -6.31 9.99 7.27
N PRO A 49 -6.63 10.95 8.17
CA PRO A 49 -6.75 12.36 7.80
C PRO A 49 -5.52 12.96 7.12
N TYR A 50 -4.30 12.50 7.45
CA TYR A 50 -3.06 13.01 6.84
C TYR A 50 -3.02 12.81 5.32
N MET A 51 -3.72 11.79 4.80
CA MET A 51 -3.78 11.50 3.37
C MET A 51 -4.34 12.68 2.59
N ARG A 52 -5.30 13.44 3.15
CA ARG A 52 -5.85 14.62 2.49
C ARG A 52 -4.79 15.68 2.21
N GLY A 53 -3.82 15.85 3.11
CA GLY A 53 -2.69 16.77 2.92
C GLY A 53 -1.85 16.37 1.71
N ARG A 54 -1.65 15.06 1.50
CA ARG A 54 -0.90 14.50 0.37
C ARG A 54 -1.66 14.57 -0.96
N MET A 55 -2.98 14.78 -0.96
CA MET A 55 -3.79 14.97 -2.16
C MET A 55 -3.82 16.46 -2.62
N ARG A 56 -2.67 17.14 -2.56
CA ARG A 56 -2.48 18.52 -3.02
C ARG A 56 -1.15 18.59 -3.76
N ALA A 57 -1.14 19.14 -4.98
CA ALA A 57 0.08 19.24 -5.80
C ALA A 57 1.18 20.04 -5.09
N ASP A 58 0.83 21.20 -4.54
CA ASP A 58 1.80 22.21 -4.14
C ASP A 58 1.65 22.57 -2.65
N ILE A 59 1.97 21.62 -1.77
CA ILE A 59 2.03 21.86 -0.33
C ILE A 59 3.43 21.61 0.21
N LYS A 60 3.97 22.57 0.97
CA LYS A 60 5.16 22.32 1.80
C LYS A 60 4.77 21.35 2.90
N SER A 61 5.14 20.09 2.73
CA SER A 61 4.86 18.99 3.66
C SER A 61 6.13 18.17 3.85
N TYR A 62 6.31 17.62 5.05
CA TYR A 62 7.40 16.70 5.37
C TYR A 62 7.22 15.33 4.70
N ILE A 63 6.00 14.97 4.32
CA ILE A 63 5.70 13.81 3.46
C ILE A 63 5.33 14.32 2.07
N PRO A 64 5.96 13.80 1.00
CA PRO A 64 5.63 14.16 -0.37
C PRO A 64 4.15 13.95 -0.73
N PRO A 65 3.59 14.81 -1.61
CA PRO A 65 2.29 14.57 -2.22
C PRO A 65 2.16 13.20 -2.88
N PHE A 66 0.94 12.70 -3.03
CA PHE A 66 0.68 11.54 -3.85
C PHE A 66 0.85 11.89 -5.32
N SER A 67 1.52 11.01 -6.07
CA SER A 67 1.62 11.15 -7.52
C SER A 67 0.32 10.71 -8.20
N LEU A 68 -0.08 11.39 -9.27
CA LEU A 68 -1.17 10.94 -10.15
C LEU A 68 -0.77 9.73 -11.03
N SER A 69 0.53 9.48 -11.18
CA SER A 69 1.08 8.37 -11.97
C SER A 69 1.29 7.09 -11.16
N GLU A 70 1.14 7.14 -9.84
CA GLU A 70 1.38 6.01 -8.95
C GLU A 70 0.11 5.65 -8.16
N PRO A 71 -0.02 4.40 -7.71
CA PRO A 71 -1.04 4.04 -6.74
C PRO A 71 -0.99 4.97 -5.52
N LEU A 72 -2.14 5.20 -4.91
CA LEU A 72 -2.16 5.72 -3.54
C LEU A 72 -1.39 4.79 -2.62
N ASP A 73 -0.89 5.37 -1.54
CA ASP A 73 -0.10 4.69 -0.54
C ASP A 73 -0.65 4.98 0.86
N GLY A 74 -0.35 4.10 1.80
CA GLY A 74 -0.80 4.20 3.18
C GLY A 74 -0.53 2.94 3.99
N GLY A 75 -0.87 2.99 5.28
CA GLY A 75 -0.74 1.85 6.17
C GLY A 75 -1.70 0.72 5.79
N ALA A 76 -1.28 -0.52 6.02
CA ALA A 76 -2.09 -1.71 5.76
C ALA A 76 -1.72 -2.86 6.71
N VAL A 77 -2.69 -3.73 6.98
CA VAL A 77 -2.43 -5.09 7.45
C VAL A 77 -2.43 -6.00 6.23
N SER A 78 -1.38 -6.79 6.10
CA SER A 78 -1.18 -7.65 4.93
C SER A 78 -0.71 -9.05 5.33
N GLU A 79 -1.09 -10.03 4.54
CA GLU A 79 -0.56 -11.39 4.60
C GLU A 79 0.64 -11.51 3.66
N VAL A 80 1.74 -12.10 4.13
CA VAL A 80 2.87 -12.47 3.28
C VAL A 80 2.47 -13.67 2.42
N VAL A 81 2.41 -13.50 1.10
CA VAL A 81 2.02 -14.58 0.17
C VAL A 81 3.22 -15.24 -0.53
N GLU A 82 4.35 -14.54 -0.58
CA GLU A 82 5.65 -15.01 -1.09
C GLU A 82 6.76 -14.23 -0.37
N SER A 83 7.89 -14.85 -0.05
CA SER A 83 9.00 -14.18 0.64
C SER A 83 10.35 -14.72 0.20
N ARG A 84 11.29 -13.80 -0.02
CA ARG A 84 12.74 -14.00 -0.14
C ARG A 84 13.48 -13.21 0.96
N HIS A 85 12.77 -12.71 1.96
CA HIS A 85 13.34 -12.02 3.11
C HIS A 85 13.43 -12.99 4.31
N PRO A 86 14.60 -13.15 4.97
CA PRO A 86 14.80 -14.16 6.00
C PRO A 86 13.95 -13.96 7.26
N GLY A 87 13.50 -12.73 7.52
CA GLY A 87 12.64 -12.40 8.66
C GLY A 87 11.13 -12.67 8.46
N PHE A 88 10.68 -12.96 7.24
CA PHE A 88 9.25 -13.13 6.92
C PHE A 88 9.02 -14.41 6.13
N GLN A 89 7.95 -15.11 6.44
CA GLN A 89 7.55 -16.34 5.75
C GLN A 89 6.11 -16.22 5.24
N LYS A 90 5.79 -17.01 4.23
CA LYS A 90 4.42 -17.10 3.71
C LYS A 90 3.45 -17.46 4.85
N GLY A 91 2.32 -16.74 4.91
CA GLY A 91 1.29 -16.88 5.94
C GLY A 91 1.49 -15.97 7.16
N ASP A 92 2.65 -15.31 7.30
CA ASP A 92 2.81 -14.27 8.32
C ASP A 92 1.86 -13.10 8.02
N TYR A 93 1.27 -12.53 9.06
CA TYR A 93 0.57 -11.25 8.97
C TYR A 93 1.50 -10.13 9.44
N VAL A 94 1.49 -9.02 8.72
CA VAL A 94 2.32 -7.87 9.01
C VAL A 94 1.51 -6.58 8.93
N VAL A 95 1.84 -5.62 9.78
CA VAL A 95 1.56 -4.21 9.52
C VAL A 95 2.66 -3.67 8.62
N ALA A 96 2.26 -3.05 7.52
CA ALA A 96 3.13 -2.31 6.61
C ALA A 96 2.72 -0.84 6.65
N PHE A 97 3.66 0.07 6.91
CA PHE A 97 3.38 1.51 6.89
C PHE A 97 3.19 2.08 5.46
N GLN A 98 3.55 1.28 4.45
CA GLN A 98 3.43 1.58 3.04
C GLN A 98 2.87 0.34 2.33
N GLY A 99 2.33 0.54 1.14
CA GLY A 99 1.76 -0.52 0.32
C GLY A 99 0.25 -0.65 0.41
N GLY A 100 -0.42 0.19 1.20
CA GLY A 100 -1.88 0.30 1.23
C GLY A 100 -2.46 0.76 -0.11
N TRP A 101 -3.78 0.60 -0.27
CA TRP A 101 -4.55 1.01 -1.47
C TRP A 101 -4.25 0.26 -2.77
N LYS A 102 -3.54 -0.86 -2.68
CA LYS A 102 -3.36 -1.87 -3.72
C LYS A 102 -3.60 -3.26 -3.14
N GLU A 103 -4.04 -4.22 -3.95
CA GLU A 103 -4.27 -5.59 -3.47
C GLU A 103 -2.96 -6.32 -3.13
N TYR A 104 -1.87 -5.94 -3.80
CA TYR A 104 -0.55 -6.54 -3.62
C TYR A 104 0.57 -5.50 -3.63
N SER A 105 1.57 -5.71 -2.78
CA SER A 105 2.75 -4.85 -2.69
C SER A 105 4.02 -5.66 -2.39
N VAL A 106 5.13 -5.31 -3.05
CA VAL A 106 6.45 -5.86 -2.72
C VAL A 106 7.12 -4.93 -1.70
N ALA A 107 7.75 -5.50 -0.67
CA ALA A 107 8.42 -4.75 0.39
C ALA A 107 9.71 -5.43 0.87
N GLY A 108 10.76 -4.65 1.10
CA GLY A 108 12.09 -5.11 1.53
C GLY A 108 12.27 -5.44 3.02
N GLY A 109 11.18 -5.52 3.79
CA GLY A 109 11.21 -5.83 5.22
C GLY A 109 11.34 -4.63 6.16
N ALA A 110 11.98 -3.54 5.74
CA ALA A 110 12.03 -2.30 6.51
C ALA A 110 10.62 -1.73 6.73
N GLY A 111 10.26 -1.43 7.98
CA GLY A 111 8.93 -0.93 8.33
C GLY A 111 7.82 -2.00 8.32
N LEU A 112 8.16 -3.28 8.17
CA LEU A 112 7.22 -4.38 8.39
C LEU A 112 7.29 -4.86 9.84
N GLN A 113 6.13 -5.00 10.48
CA GLN A 113 6.02 -5.54 11.83
C GLN A 113 5.06 -6.71 11.84
N LYS A 114 5.50 -7.87 12.35
CA LYS A 114 4.62 -9.04 12.46
C LYS A 114 3.49 -8.74 13.44
N VAL A 115 2.30 -9.21 13.09
CA VAL A 115 1.13 -9.22 13.95
C VAL A 115 0.60 -10.64 14.04
N ASP A 116 0.26 -11.08 15.25
CA ASP A 116 -0.43 -12.35 15.44
C ASP A 116 -1.94 -12.07 15.40
N PRO A 117 -2.66 -12.55 14.37
CA PRO A 117 -4.09 -12.30 14.24
C PRO A 117 -4.93 -12.98 15.34
N ARG A 118 -4.31 -13.79 16.22
CA ARG A 118 -4.98 -14.50 17.32
C ARG A 118 -4.85 -13.81 18.67
N LEU A 119 -4.04 -12.76 18.80
CA LEU A 119 -3.73 -12.11 20.08
C LEU A 119 -4.71 -10.99 20.48
N ALA A 120 -5.57 -10.55 19.57
CA ALA A 120 -6.60 -9.52 19.78
C ALA A 120 -7.96 -10.06 19.28
N PRO A 121 -9.09 -9.52 19.77
CA PRO A 121 -10.29 -10.28 20.13
C PRO A 121 -10.98 -11.03 18.99
#